data_AF-A0A969NXG9-F1
#
_entry.id   AF-A0A969NXG9-F1
#
_cell.length_a   1.000
_cell.length_b   1.000
_cell.length_c   1.000
_cell.angle_alpha   90.00
_cell.angle_beta   90.00
_cell.angle_gamma   90.00
#
_symmetry.space_group_name_H-M   'P 1'
#
loop_
_entity.id
_entity.type
_entity.pdbx_description
1 polymer ?
#
loop_
_entity_poly.entity_id
_entity_poly.type
_entity_poly.pdbx_seq_one_letter_code
_entity_poly.pdbx_strand_id
1 'polypeptide(L)'
;MESIIQKALKLLLDKFGAEYDCVTVAEENGHYRANIETPNAARLIGRNGATLNALQILLKNILWSQQEEKIFVTVDVDHYRKDQEDRLIEKVQRTIEMMKDRNLSEIKLFPMSSYFRRIVHLWITQEYPEMMTESIGEGTTRSIKVFYK
;
A
#
# COMPACT_ATOMS: atom_id res chain seq x y z
N MET A 1 -16.03 -14.97 -7.96
CA MET A 1 -14.56 -14.87 -7.81
C MET A 1 -14.15 -14.78 -6.33
N GLU A 2 -14.83 -13.96 -5.54
CA GLU A 2 -14.56 -13.76 -4.09
C GLU A 2 -14.40 -15.07 -3.30
N SER A 3 -15.31 -16.04 -3.49
CA SER A 3 -15.24 -17.37 -2.84
C SER A 3 -13.94 -18.14 -3.16
N ILE A 4 -13.41 -18.00 -4.38
CA ILE A 4 -12.16 -18.65 -4.79
C ILE A 4 -10.97 -17.99 -4.08
N ILE A 5 -10.93 -16.65 -4.09
CA ILE A 5 -9.89 -15.85 -3.42
C ILE A 5 -9.88 -16.16 -1.92
N GLN A 6 -11.05 -16.16 -1.29
CA GLN A 6 -11.19 -16.46 0.13
C GLN A 6 -10.72 -17.88 0.47
N LYS A 7 -11.09 -18.88 -0.32
CA LYS A 7 -10.65 -20.27 -0.12
C LYS A 7 -9.14 -20.43 -0.30
N ALA A 8 -8.57 -19.83 -1.35
CA ALA A 8 -7.13 -19.89 -1.60
C ALA A 8 -6.34 -19.21 -0.48
N LEU A 9 -6.82 -18.06 0.00
CA LEU A 9 -6.17 -17.33 1.09
C LEU A 9 -6.25 -18.10 2.42
N LYS A 10 -7.40 -18.67 2.77
CA LYS A 10 -7.54 -19.55 3.94
C LYS A 10 -6.59 -20.75 3.87
N LEU A 11 -6.53 -21.43 2.73
CA LEU A 11 -5.60 -22.54 2.53
C LEU A 11 -4.14 -22.13 2.73
N LEU A 12 -3.74 -20.96 2.22
CA LEU A 12 -2.40 -20.42 2.44
C LEU A 12 -2.12 -20.14 3.92
N LEU A 13 -3.05 -19.49 4.62
CA LEU A 13 -2.92 -19.17 6.04
C LEU A 13 -2.81 -20.43 6.90
N ASP A 14 -3.63 -21.45 6.60
CA ASP A 14 -3.60 -22.74 7.29
C ASP A 14 -2.25 -23.44 7.08
N LYS A 15 -1.71 -23.43 5.85
CA LYS A 15 -0.38 -23.99 5.55
C LYS A 15 0.76 -23.20 6.19
N PHE A 16 0.56 -21.91 6.42
CA PHE A 16 1.52 -21.04 7.12
C PHE A 16 1.50 -21.25 8.64
N GLY A 17 0.50 -21.97 9.17
CA GLY A 17 0.27 -22.11 10.61
C GLY A 17 0.00 -20.76 11.27
N ALA A 18 -0.75 -19.90 10.58
CA ALA A 18 -1.19 -18.61 11.08
C ALA A 18 -2.58 -18.71 11.70
N GLU A 19 -2.77 -18.07 12.84
CA GLU A 19 -4.08 -17.90 13.47
C GLU A 19 -4.79 -16.69 12.84
N TYR A 20 -6.07 -16.81 12.53
CA TYR A 20 -6.89 -15.72 12.00
C TYR A 20 -8.34 -15.91 12.46
N ASP A 21 -9.03 -14.79 12.73
CA ASP A 21 -10.42 -14.77 13.17
C ASP A 21 -11.35 -14.80 11.97
N CYS A 22 -11.09 -13.96 10.96
CA CYS A 22 -11.87 -13.93 9.75
C CYS A 22 -11.06 -13.50 8.51
N VAL A 23 -11.57 -13.88 7.34
CA VAL A 23 -11.06 -13.42 6.04
C VAL A 23 -12.24 -12.92 5.24
N THR A 24 -12.24 -11.64 4.91
CA THR A 24 -13.26 -10.99 4.08
C THR A 24 -12.68 -10.61 2.73
N VAL A 25 -13.50 -10.68 1.68
CA VAL A 25 -13.10 -10.28 0.33
C VAL A 25 -14.21 -9.41 -0.23
N ALA A 26 -13.85 -8.24 -0.74
CA ALA A 26 -14.76 -7.33 -1.41
C ALA A 26 -14.22 -6.99 -2.80
N GLU A 27 -15.11 -6.85 -3.78
CA GLU A 27 -14.80 -6.34 -5.10
C GLU A 27 -15.13 -4.86 -5.22
N GLU A 28 -14.17 -4.05 -5.68
CA GLU A 28 -14.37 -2.65 -6.03
C GLU A 28 -13.78 -2.37 -7.41
N ASN A 29 -14.62 -2.02 -8.39
CA ASN A 29 -14.20 -1.64 -9.75
C ASN A 29 -13.27 -2.66 -10.45
N GLY A 30 -13.56 -3.97 -10.29
CA GLY A 30 -12.74 -5.05 -10.86
C GLY A 30 -11.43 -5.32 -10.11
N HIS A 31 -11.24 -4.71 -8.94
CA HIS A 31 -10.12 -4.96 -8.03
C HIS A 31 -10.62 -5.60 -6.74
N TYR A 32 -10.07 -6.76 -6.39
CA TYR A 32 -10.43 -7.47 -5.16
C TYR A 32 -9.56 -7.01 -3.99
N ARG A 33 -10.18 -6.70 -2.85
CA ARG A 33 -9.49 -6.45 -1.58
C ARG A 33 -9.82 -7.58 -0.61
N ALA A 34 -8.80 -8.34 -0.22
CA ALA A 34 -8.91 -9.39 0.78
C ALA A 34 -8.34 -8.88 2.11
N ASN A 35 -9.16 -8.80 3.16
CA ASN A 35 -8.74 -8.42 4.50
C ASN A 35 -8.68 -9.66 5.40
N ILE A 36 -7.63 -9.72 6.22
CA ILE A 36 -7.42 -10.77 7.22
C ILE A 36 -7.48 -10.11 8.59
N GLU A 37 -8.40 -10.58 9.43
CA GLU A 37 -8.47 -10.21 10.84
C GLU A 37 -7.81 -11.31 11.66
N THR A 38 -6.89 -10.94 12.55
CA THR A 38 -6.11 -11.92 13.31
C THR A 38 -5.69 -11.39 14.69
N PRO A 39 -5.63 -12.25 15.71
CA PRO A 39 -5.05 -11.87 17.00
C PRO A 39 -3.53 -11.61 16.91
N ASN A 40 -2.87 -12.01 15.82
CA ASN A 40 -1.42 -11.89 15.65
C ASN A 40 -1.03 -11.25 14.31
N ALA A 41 -1.56 -10.05 14.07
CA ALA A 41 -1.28 -9.24 12.89
C ALA A 41 0.23 -9.08 12.61
N ALA A 42 1.03 -8.83 13.65
CA ALA A 42 2.46 -8.58 13.53
C ALA A 42 3.20 -9.71 12.80
N ARG A 43 2.80 -10.97 13.02
CA ARG A 43 3.41 -12.13 12.36
C ARG A 43 3.08 -12.19 10.86
N LEU A 44 1.83 -11.90 10.49
CA LEU A 44 1.39 -11.89 9.09
C LEU A 44 1.90 -10.67 8.31
N ILE A 45 2.06 -9.53 8.99
CA ILE A 45 2.64 -8.32 8.41
C ILE A 45 4.14 -8.55 8.16
N GLY A 46 4.86 -9.04 9.19
CA GLY A 46 6.31 -9.18 9.17
C GLY A 46 7.05 -7.84 9.14
N ARG A 47 8.38 -7.89 9.04
CA ARG A 47 9.21 -6.67 9.07
C ARG A 47 8.87 -5.78 7.87
N ASN A 48 8.42 -4.55 8.13
CA ASN A 48 8.02 -3.57 7.11
C ASN A 48 7.00 -4.11 6.09
N GLY A 49 6.11 -5.03 6.50
CA GLY A 49 5.12 -5.63 5.59
C GLY A 49 5.68 -6.69 4.63
N ALA A 50 6.92 -7.16 4.81
CA ALA A 50 7.55 -8.12 3.91
C ALA A 50 6.77 -9.44 3.80
N THR A 51 6.26 -9.96 4.92
CA THR A 51 5.48 -11.22 4.93
C THR A 51 4.14 -11.02 4.24
N LEU A 52 3.45 -9.91 4.51
CA LEU A 52 2.19 -9.57 3.84
C LEU A 52 2.36 -9.44 2.33
N ASN A 53 3.45 -8.80 1.89
CA ASN A 53 3.77 -8.69 0.47
C ASN A 53 4.06 -10.06 -0.16
N ALA A 54 4.82 -10.93 0.52
CA ALA A 54 5.07 -12.29 0.05
C ALA A 54 3.78 -13.11 -0.08
N LEU A 55 2.90 -13.03 0.92
CA LEU A 55 1.59 -13.69 0.92
C LEU A 55 0.73 -13.22 -0.26
N GLN A 56 0.68 -11.91 -0.52
CA GLN A 56 -0.03 -11.36 -1.67
C GLN A 56 0.52 -11.88 -3.00
N ILE A 57 1.84 -11.95 -3.16
CA ILE A 57 2.47 -12.46 -4.38
C ILE A 57 2.12 -13.94 -4.60
N LEU A 58 2.19 -14.75 -3.54
CA LEU A 58 1.83 -16.17 -3.62
C LEU A 58 0.37 -16.36 -4.00
N LEU A 59 -0.56 -15.66 -3.32
CA LEU A 59 -1.98 -15.71 -3.64
C LEU A 59 -2.22 -15.33 -5.10
N LYS A 60 -1.62 -14.23 -5.55
CA LYS A 60 -1.75 -13.74 -6.92
C LYS A 60 -1.27 -14.76 -7.95
N ASN A 61 -0.12 -15.38 -7.73
CA ASN A 61 0.41 -16.40 -8.63
C ASN A 61 -0.47 -17.66 -8.68
N ILE A 62 -1.02 -18.08 -7.55
CA ILE A 62 -1.95 -19.21 -7.49
C ILE A 62 -3.21 -18.89 -8.29
N LEU A 63 -3.82 -17.73 -8.09
CA LEU A 63 -5.01 -17.32 -8.83
C LEU A 63 -4.75 -17.21 -10.33
N TRP A 64 -3.60 -16.64 -10.73
CA TRP A 64 -3.22 -16.50 -12.14
C TRP A 64 -2.87 -17.83 -12.81
N SER A 65 -2.41 -18.83 -12.07
CA SER A 65 -2.17 -20.16 -12.64
C SER A 65 -3.44 -20.92 -13.01
N GLN A 66 -4.60 -20.51 -12.46
CA GLN A 66 -5.88 -21.20 -12.61
C GLN A 66 -6.85 -20.46 -13.53
N GLN A 67 -6.47 -19.30 -14.05
CA GLN A 67 -7.34 -18.38 -14.78
C GLN A 67 -6.62 -17.84 -16.02
N GLU A 68 -7.34 -17.72 -17.15
CA GLU A 68 -6.80 -17.05 -18.35
C GLU A 68 -6.71 -15.54 -18.15
N GLU A 69 -7.63 -14.95 -17.38
CA GLU A 69 -7.65 -13.53 -17.08
C GLU A 69 -6.89 -13.19 -15.80
N LYS A 70 -6.12 -12.09 -15.84
CA LYS A 70 -5.34 -11.61 -14.71
C LYS A 70 -6.26 -10.90 -13.71
N ILE A 71 -6.54 -11.59 -12.61
CA ILE A 71 -7.26 -11.02 -11.48
C ILE A 71 -6.36 -10.03 -10.72
N PHE A 72 -6.89 -8.86 -10.39
CA PHE A 72 -6.23 -7.89 -9.52
C PHE A 72 -6.71 -8.09 -8.08
N VAL A 73 -5.79 -8.44 -7.18
CA VAL A 73 -6.09 -8.65 -5.76
C VAL A 73 -5.06 -7.95 -4.89
N THR A 74 -5.51 -7.33 -3.81
CA THR A 74 -4.66 -6.78 -2.73
C THR A 74 -5.02 -7.46 -1.41
N VAL A 75 -4.00 -7.88 -0.67
CA VAL A 75 -4.16 -8.48 0.65
C VAL A 75 -3.78 -7.46 1.71
N ASP A 76 -4.64 -7.32 2.72
CA ASP A 76 -4.43 -6.45 3.87
C ASP A 76 -4.63 -7.25 5.17
N VAL A 77 -4.03 -6.78 6.25
CA VAL A 77 -4.13 -7.40 7.59
C VAL A 77 -4.45 -6.28 8.55
N ASP A 78 -5.60 -6.34 9.22
CA ASP A 78 -6.06 -5.34 10.19
C ASP A 78 -5.84 -3.88 9.73
N HIS A 79 -6.16 -3.59 8.46
CA HIS A 79 -6.01 -2.25 7.86
C HIS A 79 -4.57 -1.70 7.84
N TYR A 80 -3.56 -2.55 8.02
CA TYR A 80 -2.15 -2.16 8.07
C TYR A 80 -1.74 -1.32 6.87
N ARG A 81 -2.16 -1.67 5.64
CA ARG A 81 -1.79 -0.88 4.45
C ARG A 81 -2.36 0.52 4.54
N LYS A 82 -3.61 0.67 4.94
CA LYS A 82 -4.26 1.97 5.11
C LYS A 82 -3.56 2.80 6.19
N ASP A 83 -3.26 2.21 7.34
CA ASP A 83 -2.53 2.88 8.41
C ASP A 83 -1.13 3.36 7.96
N GLN A 84 -0.44 2.60 7.11
CA GLN A 84 0.84 3.03 6.54
C GLN A 84 0.69 4.22 5.59
N GLU A 85 -0.39 4.25 4.81
CA GLU A 85 -0.70 5.35 3.89
C GLU A 85 -1.04 6.61 4.67
N ASP A 86 -1.88 6.51 5.69
CA ASP A 86 -2.28 7.65 6.52
C ASP A 86 -1.06 8.25 7.25
N ARG A 87 -0.21 7.41 7.85
CA ARG A 87 1.05 7.85 8.48
C ARG A 87 2.01 8.50 7.50
N LEU A 88 2.06 8.01 6.26
CA LEU A 88 2.86 8.60 5.20
C LEU A 88 2.37 10.02 4.89
N ILE A 89 1.05 10.17 4.70
CA ILE A 89 0.42 11.45 4.42
C ILE A 89 0.65 12.45 5.55
N GLU A 90 0.45 12.06 6.81
CA GLU A 90 0.74 12.93 7.96
C GLU A 90 2.18 13.46 7.94
N LYS A 91 3.15 12.60 7.62
CA LYS A 91 4.56 12.98 7.55
C LYS A 91 4.85 13.93 6.39
N VAL A 92 4.21 13.71 5.24
CA VAL A 92 4.33 14.60 4.08
C VAL A 92 3.70 15.95 4.40
N GLN A 93 2.50 15.97 5.00
CA GLN A 93 1.81 17.20 5.39
C GLN A 93 2.70 18.07 6.28
N ARG A 94 3.28 17.51 7.35
CA ARG A 94 4.22 18.24 8.23
C ARG A 94 5.42 18.80 7.47
N THR A 95 5.88 18.09 6.44
CA THR A 95 7.01 18.55 5.61
C THR A 95 6.61 19.72 4.72
N ILE A 96 5.39 19.69 4.17
CA ILE A 96 4.82 20.80 3.38
C ILE A 96 4.55 22.02 4.26
N GLU A 97 3.99 21.84 5.45
CA GLU A 97 3.79 22.93 6.41
C GLU A 97 5.12 23.61 6.76
N MET A 98 6.17 22.83 7.03
CA MET A 98 7.51 23.37 7.24
C MET A 98 8.06 24.13 6.02
N MET A 99 7.79 23.66 4.80
CA MET A 99 8.16 24.35 3.56
C MET A 99 7.45 25.71 3.46
N LYS A 100 6.15 25.77 3.79
CA LYS A 100 5.33 26.99 3.82
C LYS A 100 5.87 27.97 4.85
N ASP A 101 6.08 27.52 6.09
CA ASP A 101 6.57 28.36 7.20
C ASP A 101 7.94 28.97 6.92
N ARG A 102 8.81 28.23 6.23
CA ARG A 102 10.16 28.68 5.85
C ARG A 102 10.20 29.45 4.53
N ASN A 103 9.06 29.64 3.88
CA ASN A 103 8.92 30.31 2.59
C ASN A 103 9.87 29.72 1.52
N LEU A 104 10.00 28.39 1.50
CA LEU A 104 10.82 27.67 0.53
C LEU A 104 10.04 27.47 -0.77
N SER A 105 10.69 27.64 -1.92
CA SER A 105 10.09 27.43 -3.24
C SER A 105 9.95 25.94 -3.61
N GLU A 106 10.79 25.08 -3.04
CA GLU A 106 10.75 23.63 -3.22
C GLU A 106 11.25 22.87 -1.99
N ILE A 107 10.81 21.61 -1.85
CA ILE A 107 11.31 20.68 -0.84
C ILE A 107 11.40 19.25 -1.38
N LYS A 108 12.45 18.53 -0.96
CA LYS A 108 12.62 17.11 -1.27
C LYS A 108 12.07 16.27 -0.12
N LEU A 109 11.15 15.35 -0.43
CA LEU A 109 10.62 14.37 0.52
C LEU A 109 11.60 13.20 0.72
N PHE A 110 11.34 12.39 1.74
CA PHE A 110 12.11 11.18 2.01
C PHE A 110 11.93 10.13 0.89
N PRO A 111 12.92 9.23 0.68
CA PRO A 111 12.80 8.15 -0.30
C PRO A 111 11.62 7.22 0.01
N MET A 112 10.90 6.79 -1.03
CA MET A 112 9.75 5.90 -0.89
C MET A 112 9.50 5.08 -2.17
N SER A 113 8.80 3.96 -2.03
CA SER A 113 8.49 3.06 -3.15
C SER A 113 7.65 3.76 -4.23
N SER A 114 7.61 3.20 -5.45
CA SER A 114 6.75 3.73 -6.52
C SER A 114 5.28 3.82 -6.10
N TYR A 115 4.80 2.85 -5.31
CA TYR A 115 3.47 2.83 -4.73
C TYR A 115 3.22 4.08 -3.86
N PHE A 116 4.06 4.30 -2.86
CA PHE A 116 3.92 5.43 -1.95
C PHE A 116 4.12 6.78 -2.66
N ARG A 117 5.02 6.84 -3.66
CA ARG A 117 5.17 8.04 -4.48
C ARG A 117 3.89 8.39 -5.23
N ARG A 118 3.19 7.40 -5.80
CA ARG A 118 1.90 7.63 -6.45
C ARG A 118 0.87 8.19 -5.47
N ILE A 119 0.78 7.62 -4.27
CA ILE A 119 -0.16 8.09 -3.23
C ILE A 119 0.11 9.55 -2.88
N VAL A 120 1.38 9.88 -2.60
CA VAL A 120 1.78 11.27 -2.27
C VAL A 120 1.51 12.22 -3.43
N HIS A 121 1.80 11.83 -4.67
CA HIS A 121 1.52 12.65 -5.85
C HIS A 121 0.03 12.97 -6.00
N LEU A 122 -0.83 11.95 -5.87
CA LEU A 122 -2.28 12.12 -5.97
C LEU A 122 -2.82 12.98 -4.84
N TRP A 123 -2.39 12.71 -3.60
CA TRP A 123 -2.81 13.48 -2.44
C TRP A 123 -2.41 14.95 -2.53
N ILE A 124 -1.16 15.26 -2.90
CA ILE A 124 -0.71 16.66 -3.07
C ILE A 124 -1.49 17.36 -4.19
N THR A 125 -1.73 16.67 -5.32
CA THR A 125 -2.48 17.25 -6.44
C THR A 125 -3.91 17.63 -6.05
N GLN A 126 -4.51 16.87 -5.13
CA GLN A 126 -5.87 17.11 -4.63
C GLN A 126 -5.90 18.20 -3.54
N GLU A 127 -5.02 18.12 -2.55
CA GLU A 127 -5.05 19.00 -1.36
C GLU A 127 -4.32 20.33 -1.55
N TYR A 128 -3.33 20.41 -2.45
CA TYR A 128 -2.55 21.62 -2.72
C TYR A 128 -2.52 21.96 -4.22
N PRO A 129 -3.61 22.53 -4.77
CA PRO A 129 -3.71 22.86 -6.19
C PRO A 129 -2.64 23.85 -6.68
N GLU A 130 -1.99 24.59 -5.80
CA GLU A 130 -0.90 25.52 -6.09
C GLU A 130 0.47 24.85 -6.24
N MET A 131 0.59 23.54 -5.94
CA MET A 131 1.85 22.80 -5.95
C MET A 131 1.92 21.79 -7.10
N MET A 132 3.14 21.43 -7.48
CA MET A 132 3.48 20.34 -8.39
C MET A 132 4.47 19.39 -7.73
N THR A 133 4.51 18.16 -8.25
CA THR A 133 5.42 17.14 -7.72
C THR A 133 6.13 16.38 -8.84
N GLU A 134 7.38 16.03 -8.59
CA GLU A 134 8.24 15.33 -9.53
C GLU A 134 8.99 14.20 -8.83
N SER A 135 9.02 13.00 -9.42
CA SER A 135 9.82 11.89 -8.89
C SER A 135 11.29 12.04 -9.27
N ILE A 136 12.16 12.27 -8.28
CA ILE A 136 13.60 12.48 -8.47
C ILE A 136 14.45 11.37 -7.83
N GLY A 137 15.64 11.11 -8.38
CA GLY A 137 16.57 10.07 -7.93
C GLY A 137 16.31 8.68 -8.50
N GLU A 138 17.09 7.68 -8.05
CA GLU A 138 17.10 6.32 -8.59
C GLU A 138 17.07 5.24 -7.51
N GLY A 139 16.53 4.07 -7.89
CA GLY A 139 16.45 2.90 -7.01
C GLY A 139 15.83 3.21 -5.64
N THR A 140 16.55 2.86 -4.59
CA THR A 140 16.13 3.05 -3.18
C THR A 140 16.20 4.50 -2.70
N THR A 141 16.90 5.38 -3.42
CA THR A 141 17.00 6.81 -3.10
C THR A 141 15.94 7.65 -3.80
N ARG A 142 15.12 7.02 -4.64
CA ARG A 142 14.09 7.71 -5.41
C ARG A 142 13.01 8.26 -4.48
N SER A 143 12.67 9.53 -4.68
CA SER A 143 11.84 10.35 -3.79
C SER A 143 10.97 11.30 -4.63
N ILE A 144 10.20 12.16 -3.96
CA ILE A 144 9.40 13.21 -4.61
C ILE A 144 9.96 14.57 -4.22
N LYS A 145 10.12 15.45 -5.22
CA LYS A 145 10.30 16.88 -5.05
C LYS A 145 8.94 17.55 -5.17
N VAL A 146 8.61 18.43 -4.23
CA VAL A 146 7.40 19.26 -4.22
C VAL A 146 7.82 20.71 -4.44
N PHE A 147 7.14 21.44 -5.31
CA PHE A 147 7.46 22.83 -5.63
C PHE A 147 6.20 23.61 -6.02
N TYR A 148 6.20 24.92 -5.86
CA TYR A 148 5.10 25.77 -6.32
C TYR A 148 5.05 25.85 -7.86
N LYS A 149 3.85 26.01 -8.39
CA LYS A 149 3.60 26.24 -9.83
C LYS A 149 4.19 27.55 -10.33
#